data_AF-A0A7G8DC44-F1
#
_entry.id   AF-A0A7G8DC44-F1
#
_cell.length_a   1.000
_cell.length_b   1.000
_cell.length_c   1.000
_cell.angle_alpha   90.00
_cell.angle_beta   90.00
_cell.angle_gamma   90.00
#
_symmetry.space_group_name_H-M   'P 1'
#
loop_
_entity.id
_entity.type
_entity.pdbx_description
1 polymer ?
#
loop_
_entity_poly.entity_id
_entity_poly.type
_entity_poly.pdbx_seq_one_letter_code
_entity_poly.pdbx_strand_id
1 'polypeptide(L)' 'MDEKELQNWKGARICLTCQHFAYGVDGHCRTMVACNLRQQQLQQGDHLIKRCRHWTPTWQDQAGWCPEFG' A
#
# COMPACT_ATOMS: atom_id res chain seq x y z
N MET A 1 -2.32 13.99 -15.88
CA MET A 1 -2.73 13.36 -14.60
C MET A 1 -3.43 12.08 -14.96
N ASP A 2 -2.70 10.98 -14.87
CA ASP A 2 -3.04 9.74 -15.55
C ASP A 2 -4.08 8.95 -14.76
N GLU A 3 -5.30 8.87 -15.30
CA GLU A 3 -6.49 8.20 -14.76
C GLU A 3 -6.37 6.67 -14.56
N LYS A 4 -5.16 6.10 -14.57
CA LYS A 4 -4.97 4.64 -14.43
C LYS A 4 -3.76 4.25 -13.58
N GLU A 5 -3.60 4.90 -12.43
CA GLU A 5 -2.47 4.63 -11.51
C GLU A 5 -2.63 3.36 -10.65
N LEU A 6 -3.87 2.92 -10.42
CA LEU A 6 -4.20 1.67 -9.75
C LEU A 6 -4.56 0.58 -10.76
N GLN A 7 -4.00 -0.61 -10.58
CA GLN A 7 -4.30 -1.80 -11.38
C GLN A 7 -4.97 -2.84 -10.50
N ASN A 8 -6.09 -3.42 -10.95
CA ASN A 8 -6.68 -4.60 -10.31
C ASN A 8 -5.63 -5.71 -10.25
N TRP A 9 -5.56 -6.40 -9.11
CA TRP A 9 -4.58 -7.45 -8.89
C TRP A 9 -5.20 -8.62 -8.11
N LYS A 10 -4.68 -9.82 -8.35
CA LYS A 10 -5.02 -11.02 -7.59
C LYS A 10 -3.74 -11.57 -6.97
N GLY A 11 -3.72 -11.73 -5.65
CA GLY A 11 -2.56 -12.19 -4.87
C GLY A 11 -1.97 -11.11 -3.96
N ALA A 12 -0.81 -11.40 -3.37
CA ALA A 12 -0.25 -10.59 -2.28
C ALA A 12 0.38 -9.26 -2.68
N ARG A 13 0.58 -8.96 -3.98
CA ARG A 13 1.23 -7.72 -4.47
C ARG A 13 0.21 -6.59 -4.67
N ILE A 14 -0.46 -6.20 -3.59
CA ILE A 14 -1.50 -5.16 -3.52
C ILE A 14 -0.95 -3.90 -2.86
N CYS A 15 -1.70 -2.79 -2.83
CA CYS A 15 -1.19 -1.56 -2.21
C CYS A 15 -0.89 -1.77 -0.73
N LEU A 16 -1.68 -2.56 0.01
CA LEU A 16 -1.43 -2.83 1.43
C LEU A 16 -0.01 -3.36 1.73
N THR A 17 0.59 -4.09 0.78
CA THR A 17 1.92 -4.70 0.91
C THR A 17 3.02 -3.91 0.19
N CYS A 18 2.70 -2.70 -0.29
CA CYS A 18 3.65 -1.84 -0.98
C CYS A 18 4.41 -0.95 0.02
N GLN A 19 5.71 -0.73 -0.20
CA GLN A 19 6.51 0.22 0.57
C GLN A 19 5.95 1.65 0.55
N HIS A 20 5.21 2.02 -0.49
CA HIS A 20 4.58 3.34 -0.62
C HIS A 20 3.22 3.46 0.08
N PHE A 21 2.73 2.38 0.69
CA PHE A 21 1.49 2.41 1.46
C PHE A 21 1.67 3.26 2.71
N ALA A 22 0.69 4.13 2.96
CA ALA A 22 0.63 4.91 4.18
C ALA A 22 -0.76 4.76 4.81
N TYR A 23 -0.78 4.76 6.13
CA TYR A 23 -2.00 4.84 6.92
C TYR A 23 -1.87 5.94 7.96
N GLY A 24 -3.01 6.48 8.38
CA GLY A 24 -3.11 7.48 9.43
C GLY A 24 -4.54 7.51 9.97
N VAL A 25 -4.80 8.48 10.84
CA VAL A 25 -6.12 8.69 11.43
C VAL A 25 -6.52 10.14 11.22
N ASP A 26 -7.75 10.40 10.80
CA ASP A 26 -8.29 11.75 10.67
C ASP A 26 -8.78 12.33 12.01
N GLY A 27 -9.23 13.59 12.02
CA GLY A 27 -9.78 14.22 13.21
C GLY A 27 -11.08 13.59 13.76
N HIS A 28 -11.66 12.63 13.05
CA HIS A 28 -12.86 11.87 13.44
C HIS A 28 -12.53 10.42 13.82
N CYS A 29 -11.27 10.11 14.10
CA CYS A 29 -10.82 8.76 14.43
C CYS A 29 -11.04 7.72 13.32
N ARG A 30 -11.12 8.15 12.05
CA ARG A 30 -11.23 7.24 10.90
C ARG A 30 -9.85 6.92 10.36
N THR A 31 -9.61 5.64 10.11
CA THR A 31 -8.41 5.21 9.40
C THR A 31 -8.44 5.74 7.98
N MET A 32 -7.41 6.52 7.63
CA MET A 32 -7.14 6.94 6.26
C MET A 32 -6.01 6.11 5.70
N VAL A 33 -6.12 5.76 4.42
CA VAL A 33 -5.08 5.02 3.69
C VAL A 33 -4.73 5.77 2.41
N ALA A 34 -3.46 5.76 2.05
CA ALA A 34 -2.93 6.54 0.93
C ALA A 34 -1.75 5.83 0.27
N CYS A 35 -1.34 6.35 -0.88
CA CYS A 35 -0.08 6.01 -1.53
C CYS A 35 0.82 7.25 -1.57
N ASN A 36 1.93 7.24 -0.82
CA ASN A 36 2.84 8.38 -0.72
C ASN A 36 3.46 8.76 -2.06
N LEU A 37 3.76 7.76 -2.91
CA LEU A 37 4.32 8.01 -4.24
C LEU A 37 3.34 8.77 -5.14
N ARG A 38 2.04 8.47 -5.04
CA ARG A 38 1.00 9.15 -5.83
C ARG A 38 0.46 10.41 -5.18
N GLN A 39 0.77 10.64 -3.91
CA GLN A 39 0.24 11.72 -3.09
C GLN A 39 -1.29 11.76 -3.08
N GLN A 40 -1.91 10.58 -3.04
CA GLN A 40 -3.36 10.42 -3.15
C GLN A 40 -3.88 9.41 -2.13
N GLN A 41 -5.07 9.70 -1.58
CA GLN A 41 -5.83 8.74 -0.77
C GLN A 41 -6.30 7.57 -1.63
N LEU A 42 -6.33 6.39 -1.02
CA LEU A 42 -6.90 5.20 -1.64
C LEU A 42 -8.39 5.16 -1.33
N GLN A 43 -9.21 4.87 -2.33
CA GLN A 43 -10.61 4.58 -2.09
C GLN A 43 -10.74 3.37 -1.16
N GLN A 44 -11.83 3.34 -0.38
CA GLN A 44 -12.08 2.25 0.54
C GLN A 44 -12.03 0.90 -0.20
N GLY A 45 -11.26 -0.05 0.34
CA GLY A 45 -11.07 -1.38 -0.24
C GLY A 45 -10.05 -1.47 -1.38
N ASP A 46 -9.71 -0.38 -2.09
CA ASP A 46 -8.75 -0.43 -3.21
C ASP A 46 -7.37 -0.96 -2.78
N HIS A 47 -6.97 -0.69 -1.54
CA HIS A 47 -5.70 -1.18 -1.00
C HIS A 47 -5.63 -2.71 -0.87
N LEU A 48 -6.78 -3.41 -0.90
CA LEU A 48 -6.91 -4.86 -0.76
C LEU A 48 -6.99 -5.60 -2.10
N ILE A 49 -7.37 -4.91 -3.18
CA ILE A 49 -7.66 -5.53 -4.48
C ILE A 49 -6.91 -4.89 -5.66
N LYS A 50 -6.23 -3.76 -5.42
CA LYS A 50 -5.44 -3.06 -6.45
C LYS A 50 -4.02 -2.84 -5.97
N ARG A 51 -3.11 -2.65 -6.94
CA ARG A 51 -1.73 -2.23 -6.72
C ARG A 51 -1.42 -0.94 -7.46
N CYS A 52 -0.49 -0.14 -6.95
CA CYS A 52 0.07 0.96 -7.74
C CYS A 52 1.01 0.41 -8.82
N ARG A 53 1.22 1.17 -9.90
CA ARG A 53 2.13 0.76 -10.99
C ARG A 53 3.56 0.51 -10.53
N HIS A 54 4.03 1.31 -9.58
CA HIS A 54 5.36 1.20 -8.97
C HIS A 54 5.31 0.43 -7.65
N TRP A 55 4.55 -0.66 -7.60
CA TRP A 55 4.56 -1.53 -6.42
C TRP A 55 6.00 -1.98 -6.12
N THR A 56 6.40 -1.80 -4.87
CA THR A 56 7.74 -2.14 -4.36
C THR A 56 7.55 -2.90 -3.05
N PRO A 57 8.21 -4.06 -2.86
CA PRO A 57 8.09 -4.81 -1.61
C PRO A 57 8.61 -3.98 -0.43
N THR A 58 8.10 -4.25 0.77
CA THR A 58 8.69 -3.69 1.99
C THR A 58 10.07 -4.32 2.24
N TRP A 59 10.93 -3.64 3.00
CA TRP A 59 12.24 -4.19 3.36
C TRP A 59 12.13 -5.55 4.06
N GLN A 60 11.09 -5.74 4.89
CA GLN A 60 10.80 -7.02 5.56
C GLN A 60 10.50 -8.16 4.57
N ASP A 61 9.80 -7.87 3.47
CA ASP A 61 9.51 -8.85 2.41
C ASP A 61 10.78 -9.19 1.62
N GLN A 62 11.70 -8.23 1.45
CA GLN A 62 12.96 -8.42 0.71
C GLN A 62 14.06 -9.11 1.52
N ALA A 63 14.21 -8.77 2.81
CA ALA A 63 15.25 -9.32 3.67
C ALA A 63 15.00 -10.78 4.07
N GLY A 64 13.77 -11.28 3.90
CA GLY A 64 13.33 -12.53 4.48
C GLY A 64 13.10 -12.40 5.99
N TRP A 65 12.26 -13.25 6.55
CA TRP A 65 12.05 -13.27 8.00
C TRP A 65 13.24 -13.92 8.71
N CYS A 66 14.00 -13.12 9.46
CA CYS A 66 15.06 -13.55 10.36
C CYS A 66 14.53 -13.54 11.81
N PRO A 67 14.11 -14.68 12.38
CA PRO A 67 13.49 -14.75 13.70
C PRO A 67 14.42 -14.38 14.86
N GLU A 68 15.74 -14.40 14.67
CA GLU A 68 16.73 -14.17 15.72
C GLU A 68 16.87 -12.71 16.22
N PHE A 69 16.10 -11.75 15.67
CA PHE A 69 16.15 -10.33 16.08
C PHE A 69 14.85 -9.80 16.72
N GLY A 70 13.96 -10.69 17.19
CA GLY A 70 12.69 -10.35 17.85
C GLY A 70 12.74 -10.43 19.38
#